data_AF-A0A0A2C0C3-F1
#
_entry.id   AF-A0A0A2C0C3-F1
#
_cell.length_a   1.000
_cell.length_b   1.000
_cell.length_c   1.000
_cell.angle_alpha   90.00
_cell.angle_beta   90.00
_cell.angle_gamma   90.00
#
_symmetry.space_group_name_H-M   'P 1'
#
loop_
_entity.id
_entity.type
_entity.pdbx_description
1 polymer ?
#
loop_
_entity_poly.entity_id
_entity_poly.type
_entity_poly.pdbx_seq_one_letter_code
_entity_poly.pdbx_strand_id
1 'polypeptide(L)'
;MSEILPVPESISYKKLNSLLTDAKPDLTGSSSYCQGSIDKEESFQRLVVNWSSASKDLLDSLGEFENSIVKSKGSRSLLALGAMEAHIKMALQALKASEKED
;
A
#
# COMPACT_ATOMS: atom_id res chain seq x y z
N MET A 1 -16.98 33.02 37.96
CA MET A 1 -17.61 33.96 37.00
C MET A 1 -16.52 34.33 36.01
N SER A 2 -16.59 33.81 34.79
CA SER A 2 -15.59 34.09 33.76
C SER A 2 -15.91 35.43 33.12
N GLU A 3 -15.16 36.46 33.48
CA GLU A 3 -15.25 37.77 32.82
C GLU A 3 -14.82 37.62 31.36
N ILE A 4 -15.77 37.79 30.44
CA ILE A 4 -15.48 37.90 29.01
C ILE A 4 -15.03 39.34 28.80
N LEU A 5 -13.71 39.54 28.69
CA LEU A 5 -13.16 40.83 28.34
C LEU A 5 -13.61 41.18 26.90
N PRO A 6 -14.10 42.41 26.66
CA PRO A 6 -14.53 42.82 25.33
C PRO A 6 -13.34 42.78 24.37
N VAL A 7 -13.54 42.17 23.20
CA VAL A 7 -12.53 42.13 22.14
C VAL A 7 -12.28 43.57 21.69
N PRO A 8 -11.03 44.06 21.69
CA PRO A 8 -10.74 45.43 21.28
C PRO A 8 -11.09 45.65 19.80
N GLU A 9 -11.70 46.80 19.47
CA GLU A 9 -12.08 47.16 18.09
C GLU A 9 -10.89 47.20 17.12
N SER A 10 -9.68 47.44 17.63
CA SER A 10 -8.45 47.40 16.83
C SER A 10 -7.25 46.99 17.67
N ILE A 11 -6.23 46.44 17.01
CA ILE A 11 -4.94 46.08 17.60
C ILE A 11 -3.82 46.83 16.88
N SER A 12 -2.79 47.24 17.61
CA SER A 12 -1.62 47.86 16.99
C SER A 12 -0.78 46.81 16.26
N TYR A 13 -0.08 47.23 15.21
CA TYR A 13 0.82 46.37 14.45
C TYR A 13 1.85 45.66 15.33
N LYS A 14 2.43 46.36 16.31
CA LYS A 14 3.39 45.80 17.25
C LYS A 14 2.79 44.66 18.08
N LYS A 15 1.53 44.82 18.51
CA LYS A 15 0.83 43.83 19.32
C LYS A 15 0.38 42.63 18.49
N LEU A 16 -0.08 42.85 17.25
CA LEU A 16 -0.34 41.78 16.30
C LEU A 16 0.93 40.97 16.03
N ASN A 17 2.04 41.63 15.74
CA ASN A 17 3.30 40.96 15.43
C ASN A 17 3.79 40.12 16.62
N SER A 18 3.71 40.63 17.85
CA SER A 18 4.01 39.86 19.06
C SER A 18 3.12 38.64 19.22
N LEU A 19 1.81 38.77 18.97
CA LEU A 19 0.89 37.63 19.06
C LEU A 19 1.17 36.58 18.00
N LEU A 20 1.54 36.98 16.79
CA LEU A 20 1.91 36.06 15.71
C LEU A 20 3.25 35.36 15.97
N THR A 21 4.21 36.04 16.60
CA THR A 21 5.49 35.41 16.98
C THR A 21 5.35 34.47 18.17
N ASP A 22 4.44 34.77 19.10
CA ASP A 22 4.21 33.95 20.30
C ASP A 22 3.15 32.86 20.08
N ALA A 23 2.43 32.90 18.96
CA ALA A 23 1.45 31.88 18.60
C ALA A 23 2.16 30.56 18.30
N LYS A 24 1.84 29.52 19.09
CA LYS A 24 2.19 28.16 18.72
C LYS A 24 1.44 27.82 17.43
N PRO A 25 2.11 27.28 16.40
CA PRO A 25 1.42 26.84 15.19
C PRO A 25 0.36 25.82 15.59
N ASP A 26 -0.89 26.09 15.20
CA ASP A 26 -1.97 25.15 15.41
C ASP A 26 -1.80 23.97 14.45
N LEU A 27 -1.15 22.92 14.94
CA LEU A 27 -0.91 21.69 14.17
C LEU A 27 -2.19 20.84 14.00
N THR A 28 -3.34 21.28 14.51
CA THR A 28 -4.61 20.57 14.34
C THR A 28 -5.16 20.60 12.91
N GLY A 29 -4.53 21.35 12.00
CA GLY A 29 -4.93 21.43 10.59
C GLY A 29 -4.04 20.69 9.57
N SER A 30 -2.96 20.02 9.97
CA SER A 30 -1.98 19.48 9.00
C SER A 30 -1.41 18.11 9.36
N SER A 31 -2.25 17.08 9.35
CA SER A 31 -1.76 15.68 9.29
C SER A 31 -2.64 14.70 8.50
N SER A 32 -3.78 15.10 7.94
CA SER A 32 -4.65 14.14 7.25
C SER A 32 -4.16 13.70 5.87
N TYR A 33 -3.10 14.32 5.33
CA TYR A 33 -2.59 13.99 3.99
C TYR A 33 -1.60 12.82 3.95
N CYS A 34 -1.05 12.37 5.09
CA CYS A 34 -0.06 11.28 5.10
C CYS A 34 -0.59 9.95 5.63
N GLN A 35 -1.57 9.94 6.55
CA GLN A 35 -2.01 8.69 7.16
C GLN A 35 -2.71 7.76 6.14
N GLY A 36 -3.61 8.31 5.32
CA GLY A 36 -4.37 7.51 4.34
C GLY A 36 -3.58 7.03 3.13
N SER A 37 -2.42 7.63 2.82
CA SER A 37 -1.54 7.17 1.75
C SER A 37 -0.57 6.09 2.23
N ILE A 38 -0.08 6.21 3.47
CA ILE A 38 0.78 5.20 4.10
C ILE A 38 0.02 3.87 4.27
N ASP A 39 -1.23 3.93 4.75
CA ASP A 39 -2.06 2.72 4.90
C ASP A 39 -2.35 2.01 3.56
N LYS A 40 -2.46 2.77 2.46
CA LYS A 40 -2.68 2.21 1.12
C LYS A 40 -1.43 1.53 0.55
N GLU A 41 -0.28 2.14 0.73
CA GLU A 41 0.98 1.53 0.29
C GLU A 41 1.28 0.26 1.08
N GLU A 42 1.17 0.30 2.41
CA GLU A 42 1.40 -0.89 3.25
C GLU A 42 0.41 -2.03 2.94
N SER A 43 -0.86 -1.70 2.70
CA SER A 43 -1.86 -2.71 2.32
C SER A 43 -1.60 -3.30 0.94
N PHE A 44 -1.18 -2.48 -0.03
CA PHE A 44 -0.76 -2.96 -1.35
C PHE A 44 0.45 -3.89 -1.24
N GLN A 45 1.51 -3.50 -0.53
CA GLN A 45 2.69 -4.32 -0.33
C GLN A 45 2.36 -5.66 0.33
N ARG A 46 1.44 -5.66 1.31
CA ARG A 46 0.95 -6.91 1.93
C ARG A 46 0.23 -7.81 0.92
N LEU A 47 -0.58 -7.24 0.03
CA LEU A 47 -1.24 -8.01 -1.04
C LEU A 47 -0.22 -8.62 -1.99
N VAL A 48 0.81 -7.86 -2.37
CA VAL A 48 1.89 -8.34 -3.25
C VAL A 48 2.66 -9.49 -2.61
N VAL A 49 3.03 -9.38 -1.33
CA VAL A 49 3.72 -10.45 -0.58
C VAL A 49 2.84 -11.69 -0.50
N ASN A 50 1.57 -11.54 -0.12
CA ASN A 50 0.64 -12.66 -0.01
C ASN A 50 0.41 -13.35 -1.36
N TRP A 51 0.23 -12.57 -2.43
CA TRP A 51 0.09 -13.09 -3.79
C TRP A 51 1.35 -13.85 -4.24
N SER A 52 2.55 -13.32 -3.95
CA SER A 52 3.82 -13.95 -4.29
C SER A 52 3.99 -15.30 -3.57
N SER A 53 3.64 -15.37 -2.29
CA SER A 53 3.67 -16.62 -1.51
C SER A 53 2.69 -17.65 -2.06
N ALA A 54 1.41 -17.28 -2.20
CA ALA A 54 0.37 -18.19 -2.68
C ALA A 54 0.65 -18.70 -4.10
N SER A 55 1.26 -17.86 -4.95
CA SER A 55 1.65 -18.24 -6.30
C SER A 55 2.77 -19.29 -6.32
N LYS A 56 3.75 -19.20 -5.40
CA LYS A 56 4.81 -20.20 -5.26
C LYS A 56 4.24 -21.53 -4.77
N ASP A 57 3.42 -21.50 -3.73
CA ASP A 57 2.76 -22.71 -3.20
C ASP A 57 1.91 -23.41 -4.26
N LEU A 58 1.22 -22.62 -5.11
CA LEU A 58 0.43 -23.14 -6.21
C LEU A 58 1.31 -23.76 -7.32
N LEU A 59 2.46 -23.17 -7.64
CA LEU A 59 3.40 -23.74 -8.60
C LEU A 59 3.99 -25.07 -8.09
N ASP A 60 4.35 -25.14 -6.81
CA ASP A 60 4.86 -26.37 -6.19
C ASP A 60 3.79 -27.47 -6.22
N SER A 61 2.57 -27.12 -5.83
CA SER A 61 1.42 -28.02 -5.90
C SER A 61 1.14 -28.48 -7.33
N LEU A 62 1.28 -27.60 -8.34
CA LEU A 62 1.06 -27.94 -9.74
C LEU A 62 2.13 -28.91 -10.28
N GLY A 63 3.39 -28.73 -9.87
CA GLY A 63 4.49 -29.66 -10.20
C GLY A 63 4.29 -31.06 -9.59
N GLU A 64 3.76 -31.14 -8.37
CA GLU A 64 3.35 -32.42 -7.78
C GLU A 64 2.12 -33.02 -8.49
N PHE A 65 1.19 -32.17 -8.93
CA PHE A 65 -0.04 -32.57 -9.61
C PHE A 65 0.20 -33.11 -11.03
N GLU A 66 1.16 -32.56 -11.79
CA GLU A 66 1.55 -33.10 -13.10
C GLU A 66 2.03 -34.55 -12.99
N ASN A 67 2.81 -34.89 -11.97
CA ASN A 67 3.31 -36.25 -11.77
C ASN A 67 2.19 -37.26 -11.44
N SER A 68 1.07 -36.80 -10.89
CA SER A 68 -0.04 -37.64 -10.43
C SER A 68 -1.19 -37.79 -11.45
N ILE A 69 -1.48 -36.74 -12.24
CA ILE A 69 -2.77 -36.60 -12.97
C ILE A 69 -2.65 -36.42 -14.50
N VAL A 70 -1.45 -36.42 -15.08
CA VAL A 70 -1.27 -36.43 -16.55
C VAL A 70 -2.03 -37.57 -17.25
N LYS A 71 -2.43 -38.61 -16.53
CA LYS A 71 -3.26 -39.72 -17.05
C LYS A 71 -4.79 -39.51 -16.97
N SER A 72 -5.32 -38.57 -16.19
CA SER A 72 -6.78 -38.43 -15.97
C SER A 72 -7.42 -37.15 -16.51
N LYS A 73 -6.63 -36.14 -16.90
CA LYS A 73 -7.13 -34.88 -17.49
C LYS A 73 -7.01 -34.87 -19.03
N GLY A 74 -7.99 -34.25 -19.69
CA GLY A 74 -7.96 -34.05 -21.14
C GLY A 74 -6.91 -33.03 -21.59
N SER A 75 -6.44 -33.14 -22.84
CA SER A 75 -5.36 -32.32 -23.43
C SER A 75 -5.56 -30.80 -23.30
N ARG A 76 -6.82 -30.32 -23.40
CA ARG A 76 -7.13 -28.90 -23.19
C ARG A 76 -6.86 -28.41 -21.77
N SER A 77 -7.12 -29.24 -20.76
CA SER A 77 -6.86 -28.86 -19.37
C SER A 77 -5.37 -28.84 -19.06
N LEU A 78 -4.58 -29.74 -19.66
CA LEU A 78 -3.12 -29.73 -19.50
C LEU A 78 -2.54 -28.46 -20.12
N LEU A 79 -2.99 -28.09 -21.33
CA LEU A 79 -2.55 -26.87 -21.99
C LEU A 79 -2.89 -25.61 -21.17
N ALA A 80 -4.12 -25.54 -20.63
CA ALA A 80 -4.53 -24.43 -19.78
C ALA A 80 -3.70 -24.34 -18.48
N LEU A 81 -3.37 -25.47 -17.86
CA LEU A 81 -2.52 -25.50 -16.67
C LEU A 81 -1.08 -25.08 -16.98
N GLY A 82 -0.51 -25.55 -18.10
CA GLY A 82 0.83 -25.13 -18.53
C GLY A 82 0.89 -23.63 -18.87
N ALA A 83 -0.16 -23.07 -19.49
CA ALA A 83 -0.26 -21.63 -19.74
C ALA A 83 -0.34 -20.84 -18.42
N MET A 84 -1.12 -21.33 -17.45
CA MET A 84 -1.22 -20.72 -16.12
C MET A 84 0.13 -20.73 -15.40
N GLU A 85 0.83 -21.86 -15.42
CA GLU A 85 2.17 -22.00 -14.84
C GLU A 85 3.16 -20.97 -15.43
N ALA A 86 3.19 -20.85 -16.75
CA ALA A 86 4.05 -19.90 -17.45
C ALA A 86 3.72 -18.45 -17.07
N HIS A 87 2.43 -18.08 -17.04
CA HIS A 87 2.00 -16.72 -16.68
C HIS A 87 2.36 -16.37 -15.23
N ILE A 88 2.20 -17.30 -14.29
CA ILE A 88 2.58 -17.06 -12.89
C ILE A 88 4.09 -16.87 -12.77
N LYS A 89 4.89 -17.72 -13.42
CA LYS A 89 6.35 -17.58 -13.42
C LYS A 89 6.79 -16.24 -14.00
N MET A 90 6.19 -15.80 -15.11
CA MET A 90 6.47 -14.49 -15.71
C MET A 90 6.11 -13.34 -14.76
N ALA A 91 4.94 -13.41 -14.11
CA ALA A 91 4.51 -12.38 -13.17
C ALA A 91 5.45 -12.28 -11.95
N LEU A 92 5.90 -13.43 -11.40
CA LEU A 92 6.88 -13.47 -10.32
C LEU A 92 8.24 -12.90 -10.73
N GLN A 93 8.68 -13.16 -11.98
CA GLN A 93 9.91 -12.58 -12.50
C GLN A 93 9.79 -11.07 -12.68
N ALA A 94 8.66 -10.58 -13.18
CA ALA A 94 8.40 -9.14 -13.29
C ALA A 94 8.40 -8.46 -11.92
N LEU A 95 7.77 -9.08 -10.91
CA LEU A 95 7.81 -8.59 -9.53
C LEU A 95 9.24 -8.52 -9.00
N LYS A 96 10.03 -9.59 -9.15
CA LYS A 96 11.43 -9.61 -8.74
C LYS A 96 12.27 -8.55 -9.47
N ALA A 97 11.97 -8.26 -10.73
CA ALA A 97 12.65 -7.21 -11.49
C ALA A 97 12.26 -5.81 -11.01
N SER A 98 11.00 -5.61 -10.58
CA SER A 98 10.56 -4.33 -10.00
C SER A 98 11.18 -4.01 -8.63
N GLU A 99 11.64 -5.03 -7.90
CA GLU A 99 12.31 -4.89 -6.60
C GLU A 99 13.81 -4.58 -6.71
N LYS A 100 14.41 -4.78 -7.89
CA LYS A 100 15.82 -4.44 -8.13
C LYS A 100 15.91 -2.98 -8.54
N GLU A 101 16.35 -2.13 -7.61
CA GLU A 101 16.85 -0.79 -7.93
C GLU A 101 18.15 -0.92 -8.78
N ASP A 102 18.31 -0.04 -9.77
CA ASP A 102 19.55 0.12 -10.55
C ASP A 102 20.71 0.63 -9.68
#